data_AF-A0A2M7Q962-F1
#
_entry.id   AF-A0A2M7Q962-F1
#
_cell.length_a   1.000
_cell.length_b   1.000
_cell.length_c   1.000
_cell.angle_alpha   90.00
_cell.angle_beta   90.00
_cell.angle_gamma   90.00
#
_symmetry.space_group_name_H-M   'P 1'
#
loop_
_entity.id
_entity.type
_entity.pdbx_description
1 polymer ?
#
loop_
_entity_poly.entity_id
_entity_poly.type
_entity_poly.pdbx_seq_one_letter_code
_entity_poly.pdbx_strand_id
1 'polypeptide(L)' 'MRQCEICEKGSIIRGTRKKLRGNYNPTSKKRKYPNLQSFLSKDGKRILACAKCIKTQSKRARAVVPTQGRGPDL' A
#
# COMPACT_ATOMS: atom_id res chain seq x y z
N MET A 1 16.26 -8.04 1.09
CA MET A 1 15.63 -6.73 1.37
C MET A 1 14.12 -6.85 1.22
N ARG A 2 13.31 -6.42 2.19
CA ARG A 2 11.85 -6.49 2.07
C ARG A 2 11.35 -5.40 1.13
N GLN A 3 10.79 -5.80 0.00
CA GLN A 3 10.21 -4.92 -1.01
C GLN A 3 8.82 -5.41 -1.39
N CYS A 4 8.01 -4.52 -1.96
CA CYS A 4 6.73 -4.93 -2.52
C CYS A 4 6.96 -5.64 -3.85
N GLU A 5 6.46 -6.86 -4.02
CA GLU A 5 6.61 -7.63 -5.27
C GLU A 5 5.81 -7.03 -6.44
N ILE A 6 4.83 -6.15 -6.17
CA ILE A 6 3.95 -5.54 -7.20
C ILE A 6 4.46 -4.18 -7.68
N CYS A 7 5.11 -3.41 -6.81
CA CYS A 7 5.48 -2.02 -7.11
C CYS A 7 6.90 -1.66 -6.68
N GLU A 8 7.68 -2.68 -6.27
CA GLU A 8 9.12 -2.61 -5.98
C GLU A 8 9.50 -1.57 -4.90
N LYS A 9 8.51 -1.10 -4.14
CA LYS A 9 8.74 -0.14 -3.06
C LYS A 9 9.63 -0.77 -2.00
N GLY A 10 10.83 -0.23 -1.87
CA GLY A 10 11.78 -0.53 -0.80
C GLY A 10 11.78 0.51 0.32
N SER A 11 12.66 0.28 1.29
CA SER A 11 12.93 1.26 2.35
C SER A 11 13.71 2.45 1.81
N ILE A 12 13.32 3.66 2.19
CA ILE A 12 14.03 4.90 1.84
C ILE A 12 14.61 5.56 3.08
N ILE A 13 15.72 6.27 2.93
CA ILE A 13 16.27 7.11 4.00
C ILE A 13 15.77 8.53 3.76
N ARG A 14 15.06 9.11 4.73
CA ARG A 14 14.70 10.53 4.69
C ARG A 14 14.99 11.21 6.02
N GLY A 15 15.49 12.43 5.93
CA GLY A 15 15.56 13.36 7.05
C GLY A 15 14.21 14.04 7.27
N THR A 16 13.92 14.37 8.52
CA THR A 16 12.82 15.26 8.89
C THR A 16 13.34 16.69 9.00
N ARG A 17 12.48 17.69 8.77
CA ARG A 17 12.81 19.09 9.04
C ARG A 17 11.82 19.61 10.07
N LYS A 18 12.33 20.29 11.10
CA LYS A 18 11.50 20.93 12.12
C LYS A 18 11.52 22.44 11.90
N LYS A 19 10.35 23.06 11.83
CA LYS A 19 10.23 24.51 11.69
C LYS A 19 10.41 25.15 13.07
N LEU A 20 11.35 26.06 13.20
CA LEU A 20 11.64 26.86 14.39
C LEU A 20 11.67 28.32 13.99
N ARG A 21 10.75 29.13 14.55
CA ARG A 21 10.67 30.59 14.39
C ARG A 21 10.99 31.09 12.96
N GLY A 22 10.38 30.46 11.95
CA GLY A 22 10.54 30.83 10.53
C GLY A 22 11.48 29.92 9.72
N ASN A 23 12.44 29.25 10.35
CA ASN A 23 13.47 28.46 9.66
C ASN A 23 13.26 26.95 9.81
N TYR A 24 13.55 26.18 8.76
CA TYR A 24 13.50 24.71 8.80
C TYR A 24 14.86 24.12 9.17
N ASN A 25 15.00 23.63 10.40
CA ASN A 25 16.21 22.97 10.84
C ASN A 25 16.21 21.48 10.42
N PRO A 26 17.21 21.00 9.64
CA PRO A 26 17.36 19.59 9.32
C PRO A 26 17.62 18.76 10.58
N THR A 27 16.96 17.61 10.69
CA THR A 27 17.15 16.66 11.81
C THR A 27 17.74 15.34 11.31
N SER A 28 18.05 14.42 12.23
CA SER A 28 18.65 13.12 11.90
C SER A 28 17.85 12.35 10.85
N LYS A 29 18.57 11.71 9.94
CA LYS A 29 18.00 10.87 8.89
C LYS A 29 17.49 9.58 9.52
N LYS A 30 16.24 9.20 9.20
CA LYS A 30 15.64 7.93 9.65
C LYS A 30 15.22 7.11 8.44
N ARG A 31 15.34 5.78 8.54
CA ARG A 31 14.83 4.87 7.53
C ARG A 31 13.30 4.82 7.63
N LYS A 32 12.63 4.91 6.49
CA LYS A 32 11.18 4.80 6.34
C LYS A 32 10.89 3.54 5.55
N TYR A 33 10.02 2.71 6.10
CA TYR A 33 9.63 1.44 5.51
C TYR A 33 8.25 1.56 4.85
N PRO A 34 8.04 0.92 3.68
CA PRO A 34 6.71 0.77 3.13
C PRO A 34 5.87 -0.14 4.03
N ASN A 35 4.55 0.09 4.07
CA ASN A 35 3.61 -0.77 4.78
C ASN A 35 3.40 -2.06 3.98
N LEU A 36 4.33 -3.01 4.13
CA LEU A 36 4.34 -4.32 3.52
C LEU A 36 3.52 -5.29 4.37
N GLN A 37 2.65 -6.06 3.73
CA GLN A 37 1.78 -7.05 4.34
C GLN A 37 1.83 -8.34 3.51
N SER A 38 1.61 -9.49 4.16
CA SER A 38 1.43 -10.75 3.45
C SER A 38 0.05 -10.76 2.79
N PHE A 39 0.02 -11.06 1.49
CA PHE A 39 -1.19 -11.08 0.69
C PHE A 39 -1.28 -12.37 -0.12
N LEU A 40 -2.47 -12.93 -0.22
CA LEU A 40 -2.74 -14.06 -1.11
C LEU A 40 -3.05 -13.51 -2.51
N SER A 41 -2.19 -13.79 -3.48
CA SER A 41 -2.45 -13.48 -4.88
C SER A 41 -3.67 -14.25 -5.38
N LYS A 42 -4.25 -13.78 -6.49
CA LYS A 42 -5.34 -14.47 -7.20
C LYS A 42 -4.94 -15.89 -7.62
N ASP A 43 -3.65 -16.13 -7.83
CA ASP A 43 -3.07 -17.42 -8.18
C ASP A 43 -2.81 -18.33 -6.96
N GLY A 44 -3.32 -17.97 -5.78
CA GLY A 44 -3.17 -18.76 -4.54
C GLY A 44 -1.80 -18.65 -3.86
N LYS A 45 -0.85 -17.90 -4.43
CA LYS A 45 0.50 -17.71 -3.86
C LYS A 45 0.50 -16.62 -2.78
N ARG A 46 1.27 -16.81 -1.70
CA ARG A 46 1.52 -15.76 -0.70
C ARG A 46 2.65 -14.86 -1.18
N ILE A 47 2.37 -13.57 -1.33
CA ILE A 47 3.31 -12.53 -1.78
C ILE A 47 3.41 -11.41 -0.75
N LEU A 48 4.57 -10.75 -0.69
CA LEU A 48 4.75 -9.52 0.10
C LEU A 48 4.33 -8.31 -0.72
N ALA A 49 3.20 -7.71 -0.34
CA ALA A 49 2.58 -6.61 -1.07
C ALA A 49 2.36 -5.38 -0.19
N CYS A 50 2.42 -4.20 -0.82
CA CYS A 50 2.15 -2.94 -0.15
C CYS A 50 0.65 -2.78 0.14
N ALA A 51 0.27 -2.16 1.26
CA ALA A 51 -1.15 -1.93 1.61
C ALA A 51 -1.93 -1.17 0.51
N LYS A 52 -1.28 -0.23 -0.19
CA LYS A 52 -1.89 0.48 -1.33
C LYS A 52 -2.20 -0.45 -2.51
N CYS A 53 -1.30 -1.40 -2.76
CA CYS A 53 -1.36 -2.37 -3.84
C CYS A 53 -2.51 -3.37 -3.59
N ILE A 54 -2.59 -3.88 -2.37
CA ILE A 54 -3.65 -4.78 -1.90
C ILE A 54 -5.02 -4.11 -2.06
N LYS A 55 -5.14 -2.86 -1.62
CA LYS A 55 -6.39 -2.08 -1.73
C LYS A 55 -6.81 -1.84 -3.19
N THR A 56 -5.86 -1.61 -4.10
CA THR A 56 -6.17 -1.47 -5.53
C THR A 56 -6.65 -2.80 -6.12
N GLN A 57 -6.03 -3.92 -5.75
CA GLN A 57 -6.45 -5.24 -6.22
C GLN A 57 -7.85 -5.60 -5.74
N SER A 58 -8.18 -5.33 -4.47
CA SER A 58 -9.53 -5.61 -3.94
C SER A 58 -10.61 -4.75 -4.60
N LYS A 59 -10.32 -3.49 -4.93
CA LYS A 59 -11.23 -2.64 -5.72
C LYS A 59 -11.45 -3.18 -7.13
N ARG A 60 -10.39 -3.59 -7.83
CA ARG A 60 -10.49 -4.20 -9.17
C ARG A 60 -11.26 -5.51 -9.14
N ALA A 61 -11.08 -6.34 -8.11
CA ALA A 61 -11.86 -7.56 -7.93
C ALA A 61 -13.36 -7.27 -7.77
N ARG A 62 -13.72 -6.23 -6.99
CA ARG A 62 -15.13 -5.82 -6.83
C ARG A 62 -15.74 -5.23 -8.11
N ALA A 63 -14.96 -4.47 -8.89
CA ALA A 63 -15.45 -3.84 -10.11
C ALA A 63 -15.78 -4.83 -11.25
N VAL A 64 -15.28 -6.06 -11.18
CA VAL A 64 -15.47 -7.10 -12.22
C VAL A 64 -16.69 -7.98 -11.93
N VAL A 65 -17.36 -7.85 -10.78
CA VAL A 65 -18.60 -8.59 -10.52
C VAL A 65 -19.74 -7.84 -11.22
N PRO A 66 -20.32 -8.34 -12.33
CA PRO A 66 -21.57 -7.78 -12.83
C PRO A 66 -22.61 -7.98 -11.74
N THR A 67 -23.31 -6.90 -11.39
CA THR A 67 -24.45 -6.93 -10.48
C THR A 67 -25.50 -7.88 -11.05
N GLN A 68 -25.52 -9.13 -10.61
CA GLN A 68 -26.69 -9.98 -10.83
C GLN A 68 -27.83 -9.32 -10.04
N GLY A 69 -28.87 -8.91 -10.77
CA GLY A 69 -30.01 -8.19 -10.24
C GLY A 69 -30.63 -8.93 -9.06
N ARG A 70 -30.84 -8.21 -7.96
CA ARG A 70 -31.83 -8.62 -6.97
C ARG A 70 -33.19 -8.42 -7.64
N GLY A 71 -33.86 -9.52 -7.98
CA GLY A 71 -35.27 -9.49 -8.37
C GLY A 71 -36.13 -8.96 -7.21
N PRO A 72 -37.31 -8.40 -7.49
CA PRO A 72 -38.17 -7.87 -6.43
C PRO A 72 -38.61 -9.01 -5.53
N ASP A 73 -38.42 -8.81 -4.23
CA ASP A 73 -38.91 -9.70 -3.17
C ASP A 73 -40.45 -9.78 -3.28
N LEU A 74 -40.97 -11.00 -3.52
CA LEU A 74 -42.39 -11.33 -3.55
C LEU A 74 -43.03 -11.24 -2.16
#